data_AF-A0A8J7HZY4-F1
#
_entry.id   AF-A0A8J7HZY4-F1
#
_cell.length_a   1.000
_cell.length_b   1.000
_cell.length_c   1.000
_cell.angle_alpha   90.00
_cell.angle_beta   90.00
_cell.angle_gamma   90.00
#
_symmetry.space_group_name_H-M   'P 1'
#
loop_
_entity.id
_entity.type
_entity.pdbx_description
1 polymer ?
#
loop_
_entity_poly.entity_id
_entity_poly.type
_entity_poly.pdbx_seq_one_letter_code
_entity_poly.pdbx_strand_id
1 'polypeptide(L)' 'MLKKTRKIVPIPRQPLTKKAKAAILTYAQIKTLRNPNLYFAVEATLEADRMRREKLYQWLESKGYRWSGNLWYSKDAD' A
#
# COMPACT_ATOMS: atom_id res chain seq x y z
N MET A 1 -43.33 -15.75 0.34
CA MET A 1 -42.51 -14.53 0.14
C MET A 1 -41.11 -14.92 -0.30
N LEU A 2 -40.76 -14.74 -1.59
CA LEU A 2 -39.42 -15.05 -2.12
C LEU A 2 -38.46 -13.91 -1.74
N LYS A 3 -37.45 -14.22 -0.92
CA LYS A 3 -36.39 -13.28 -0.53
C LYS A 3 -35.59 -12.91 -1.79
N LYS A 4 -35.67 -11.65 -2.20
CA LYS A 4 -34.95 -11.08 -3.34
C LYS A 4 -33.44 -11.11 -3.05
N THR A 5 -32.73 -12.12 -3.56
CA THR A 5 -31.28 -12.22 -3.48
C THR A 5 -30.66 -11.06 -4.23
N ARG A 6 -30.09 -10.09 -3.53
CA ARG A 6 -29.30 -9.02 -4.17
C ARG A 6 -28.05 -9.67 -4.75
N LYS A 7 -27.95 -9.73 -6.08
CA LYS A 7 -26.70 -10.10 -6.75
C LYS A 7 -25.65 -9.05 -6.38
N ILE A 8 -24.66 -9.44 -5.59
CA ILE A 8 -23.49 -8.60 -5.29
C ILE A 8 -22.68 -8.56 -6.58
N VAL A 9 -22.78 -7.46 -7.33
CA VAL A 9 -21.91 -7.24 -8.49
C VAL A 9 -20.52 -6.93 -7.93
N PRO A 10 -19.47 -7.72 -8.25
CA PRO A 10 -18.13 -7.40 -7.81
C PRO A 10 -17.73 -6.05 -8.41
N ILE A 11 -17.45 -5.08 -7.54
CA ILE A 11 -16.97 -3.76 -7.97
C ILE A 11 -15.62 -3.98 -8.67
N PRO A 12 -15.43 -3.47 -9.91
CA PRO A 12 -14.15 -3.57 -10.59
C PRO A 12 -13.05 -2.97 -9.72
N ARG A 13 -11.94 -3.69 -9.55
CA ARG A 13 -10.77 -3.13 -8.85
C ARG A 13 -10.27 -1.94 -9.65
N GLN A 14 -10.42 -0.74 -9.09
CA GLN A 14 -9.85 0.45 -9.70
C GLN A 14 -8.32 0.28 -9.81
N PRO A 15 -7.71 0.72 -10.91
CA PRO A 15 -6.27 0.65 -11.05
C PRO A 15 -5.58 1.49 -9.95
N LEU A 16 -4.46 0.98 -9.43
CA LEU A 16 -3.66 1.72 -8.45
C LEU A 16 -3.08 3.00 -9.07
N THR A 17 -3.24 4.11 -8.37
CA THR A 17 -2.59 5.38 -8.72
C THR A 17 -1.06 5.24 -8.60
N LYS A 18 -0.30 6.11 -9.29
CA LYS A 18 1.17 6.13 -9.17
C LYS A 18 1.63 6.28 -7.71
N LYS A 19 0.98 7.16 -6.95
CA LYS A 19 1.23 7.38 -5.52
C LYS A 19 1.00 6.13 -4.68
N ALA A 20 -0.07 5.39 -4.94
CA ALA A 20 -0.37 4.16 -4.23
C ALA A 20 0.65 3.05 -4.55
N LYS A 21 1.04 2.89 -5.82
CA LYS A 21 2.08 1.94 -6.24
C LYS A 21 3.40 2.22 -5.52
N ALA A 22 3.84 3.48 -5.53
CA ALA A 22 5.07 3.88 -4.86
C ALA A 22 4.98 3.69 -3.33
N ALA A 23 3.82 3.95 -2.72
CA ALA A 23 3.61 3.75 -1.29
C ALA A 23 3.73 2.28 -0.89
N ILE A 24 3.09 1.38 -1.65
CA ILE A 24 3.16 -0.07 -1.42
C ILE A 24 4.60 -0.57 -1.54
N LEU A 25 5.32 -0.13 -2.59
CA LEU A 25 6.72 -0.49 -2.79
C LEU A 25 7.58 -0.04 -1.61
N THR A 26 7.46 1.22 -1.20
CA THR A 26 8.23 1.80 -0.10
C THR A 26 7.92 1.09 1.22
N TYR A 27 6.65 0.79 1.48
CA TYR A 27 6.22 0.03 2.65
C TYR A 27 6.86 -1.36 2.69
N ALA A 28 6.77 -2.10 1.58
CA ALA A 28 7.34 -3.43 1.47
C ALA A 28 8.86 -3.40 1.70
N GLN A 29 9.57 -2.47 1.05
CA GLN A 29 11.00 -2.27 1.23
C GLN A 29 11.36 -2.06 2.71
N ILE A 30 10.70 -1.11 3.39
CA ILE A 30 10.96 -0.81 4.80
C ILE A 30 10.75 -2.05 5.69
N LYS A 31 9.66 -2.80 5.47
CA LYS A 31 9.35 -4.00 6.24
C LYS A 31 10.34 -5.13 6.01
N THR A 32 10.94 -5.22 4.84
CA THR A 32 11.90 -6.26 4.48
C THR A 32 13.36 -5.85 4.61
N LEU A 33 13.67 -4.63 5.04
CA LEU A 33 15.07 -4.13 5.16
C LEU A 33 15.97 -5.08 5.97
N ARG A 34 15.43 -5.71 7.02
CA ARG A 34 16.18 -6.64 7.88
C ARG A 34 16.17 -8.08 7.39
N ASN A 35 15.26 -8.43 6.48
CA ASN A 35 15.12 -9.78 5.95
C ASN A 35 14.61 -9.71 4.50
N PRO A 36 15.51 -9.66 3.51
CA PRO A 36 15.16 -9.45 2.10
C PRO A 36 14.56 -10.70 1.42
N ASN A 37 13.99 -11.63 2.20
CA ASN A 37 13.32 -12.80 1.63
C ASN A 37 12.06 -12.38 0.86
N LEU A 38 11.92 -12.88 -0.36
CA LEU A 38 10.79 -12.63 -1.25
C LEU A 38 9.44 -12.93 -0.58
N TYR A 39 9.38 -13.95 0.27
CA TYR A 39 8.18 -14.30 1.03
C TYR A 39 7.68 -13.11 1.88
N PHE A 40 8.56 -12.48 2.65
CA PHE A 40 8.20 -11.31 3.47
C PHE A 40 7.86 -10.08 2.64
N ALA A 41 8.50 -9.92 1.46
CA ALA A 41 8.16 -8.84 0.55
C ALA A 41 6.74 -8.98 -0.01
N VAL A 42 6.33 -10.21 -0.35
CA VAL A 42 4.97 -10.53 -0.79
C VAL A 42 3.97 -10.30 0.35
N GLU A 43 4.25 -10.78 1.56
CA GLU A 43 3.37 -10.53 2.72
C GLU A 43 3.19 -9.04 3.00
N ALA A 44 4.27 -8.27 3.03
CA ALA A 44 4.21 -6.82 3.25
C ALA A 44 3.45 -6.10 2.12
N THR A 45 3.58 -6.55 0.88
CA THR A 45 2.82 -6.02 -0.26
C THR A 45 1.32 -6.27 -0.11
N LEU A 46 0.93 -7.49 0.27
CA LEU A 46 -0.47 -7.85 0.52
C LEU A 46 -1.05 -7.11 1.73
N GLU A 47 -0.26 -6.90 2.77
CA GLU A 47 -0.64 -6.08 3.92
C GLU A 47 -0.94 -4.64 3.47
N ALA A 48 -0.03 -4.02 2.71
CA ALA A 48 -0.20 -2.67 2.18
C ALA A 48 -1.42 -2.53 1.25
N ASP A 49 -1.71 -3.54 0.42
CA ASP A 49 -2.88 -3.52 -0.45
C ASP A 49 -4.21 -3.63 0.33
N ARG A 50 -4.21 -4.29 1.49
CA ARG A 50 -5.39 -4.35 2.39
C ARG A 50 -5.59 -3.09 3.22
N MET A 51 -4.55 -2.30 3.43
CA MET A 51 -4.65 -1.05 4.20
C MET A 51 -5.45 0.01 3.46
N ARG A 52 -6.21 0.81 4.21
CA ARG A 52 -6.75 2.07 3.68
C ARG A 52 -5.61 2.96 3.21
N ARG A 53 -5.76 3.61 2.07
CA ARG A 53 -4.68 4.36 1.40
C ARG A 53 -4.22 5.52 2.25
N GLU A 54 -5.15 6.20 2.93
CA GLU A 54 -4.85 7.27 3.89
C GLU A 54 -3.97 6.76 5.04
N LYS A 55 -4.23 5.54 5.53
CA LYS A 55 -3.45 4.94 6.62
C LYS A 55 -2.05 4.54 6.16
N LEU A 56 -1.92 4.01 4.95
CA LEU A 56 -0.62 3.70 4.37
C LEU A 56 0.24 4.96 4.21
N TYR A 57 -0.35 6.06 3.75
CA TYR A 57 0.35 7.34 3.61
C TYR A 57 0.74 7.94 4.96
N GLN A 58 -0.18 7.95 5.94
CA GLN A 58 0.11 8.40 7.31
C GLN A 58 1.23 7.58 7.95
N TRP A 59 1.23 6.27 7.73
CA TRP A 59 2.30 5.39 8.22
C TRP A 59 3.65 5.78 7.63
N LEU A 60 3.75 5.97 6.31
CA LEU A 60 4.97 6.44 5.65
C LEU A 60 5.42 7.80 6.19
N GLU A 61 4.48 8.74 6.35
CA GLU A 61 4.75 10.06 6.90
C GLU A 61 5.29 10.02 8.33
N SER A 62 4.78 9.11 9.16
CA SER A 62 5.29 8.84 10.52
C SER A 62 6.67 8.18 10.55
N LYS A 63 7.10 7.58 9.43
CA LYS A 63 8.45 7.05 9.24
C LYS A 63 9.41 8.06 8.64
N GLY A 64 9.01 9.33 8.52
CA GLY A 64 9.84 10.40 7.96
C GLY A 64 9.77 10.49 6.44
N TYR A 65 8.92 9.69 5.78
CA TYR A 65 8.78 9.75 4.33
C TYR A 65 7.81 10.86 3.90
N ARG A 66 8.02 11.40 2.70
CA ARG A 66 7.19 12.43 2.10
C ARG A 66 7.00 12.15 0.61
N TRP A 67 5.89 12.61 0.05
CA TRP A 67 5.58 12.42 -1.37
C TRP A 67 6.07 13.62 -2.20
N SER A 68 7.03 13.41 -3.09
CA SER A 68 7.50 14.42 -4.06
C SER A 68 8.04 13.73 -5.32
N GLY A 69 7.96 14.40 -6.48
CA GLY A 69 8.59 13.91 -7.71
C GLY A 69 8.13 12.52 -8.19
N ASN A 70 6.93 12.07 -7.78
CA ASN A 70 6.39 10.72 -7.99
C ASN A 70 7.02 9.59 -7.14
N LEU A 71 7.72 9.92 -6.06
CA LEU A 71 8.34 8.96 -5.15
C LEU A 71 8.03 9.32 -3.68
N TRP A 72 8.21 8.33 -2.79
CA TRP A 72 8.26 8.56 -1.36
C TRP A 72 9.74 8.69 -0.95
N TYR A 73 10.15 9.88 -0.54
CA TYR A 73 11.53 10.17 -0.12
C TYR A 73 11.61 10.22 1.40
N SER A 74 12.69 9.68 1.98
CA SER A 74 12.98 9.86 3.41
C SER A 74 13.59 11.25 3.61
N LYS A 75 13.11 12.00 4.62
CA LYS A 75 13.67 13.31 4.97
C LYS A 75 15.15 13.24 5.39
N ASP A 76 15.60 12.07 5.85
CA ASP A 76 16.97 11.86 6.36
C ASP A 76 17.97 11.42 5.26
N ALA A 77 17.56 11.44 3.99
CA ALA A 77 18.39 11.03 2.85
C ALA A 77 18.99 12.22 2.06
N ASP A 78 18.81 13.45 2.56
CA ASP A 78 19.47 14.67 2.10
C ASP A 78 20.63 15.07 3.03
#